data_AF-A0A7W1LRF0-F1
#
_entry.id   AF-A0A7W1LRF0-F1
#
_cell.length_a   1.000
_cell.length_b   1.000
_cell.length_c   1.000
_cell.angle_alpha   90.00
_cell.angle_beta   90.00
_cell.angle_gamma   90.00
#
_symmetry.space_group_name_H-M   'P 1'
#
loop_
_entity.id
_entity.type
_entity.pdbx_description
1 polymer ?
#
loop_
_entity_poly.entity_id
_entity_poly.type
_entity_poly.pdbx_seq_one_letter_code
_entity_poly.pdbx_strand_id
1 'polypeptide(L)'
;MNQPRRRRSGRNRSPRGRPPKPVDIWRTPDPLPPVEPITIPEEVGALLRSLGDPPTIGGNVVTGHYFSAIVERAAAVAAALAVSAGVLAESSDDTA
;
A
#
# COMPACT_ATOMS: atom_id res chain seq x y z
N MET A 1 67.68 -15.38 -0.68
CA MET A 1 66.32 -15.04 -1.18
C MET A 1 65.31 -15.64 -0.22
N ASN A 2 64.30 -14.87 0.21
CA ASN A 2 63.06 -15.26 0.94
C ASN A 2 62.87 -14.53 2.28
N GLN A 3 62.35 -13.30 2.22
CA GLN A 3 61.68 -12.68 3.37
C GLN A 3 60.15 -12.88 3.25
N PRO A 4 59.45 -13.25 4.32
CA PRO A 4 58.00 -13.40 4.29
C PRO A 4 57.29 -12.04 4.25
N ARG A 5 56.32 -11.91 3.32
CA ARG A 5 55.46 -10.73 3.14
C ARG A 5 54.26 -10.75 4.11
N ARG A 6 53.87 -9.54 4.53
CA ARG A 6 52.55 -9.07 5.04
C ARG A 6 52.24 -9.43 6.50
N ARG A 7 51.76 -8.50 7.33
CA ARG A 7 50.44 -7.86 7.22
C ARG A 7 50.46 -6.41 7.70
N ARG A 8 50.21 -5.46 6.80
CA ARG A 8 49.72 -4.12 7.17
C ARG A 8 48.30 -4.30 7.70
N SER A 9 48.12 -4.06 9.00
CA SER A 9 46.81 -3.99 9.65
C SER A 9 46.06 -2.79 9.09
N GLY A 10 45.28 -3.03 8.04
CA GLY A 10 44.28 -2.11 7.56
C GLY A 10 43.18 -2.04 8.61
N ARG A 11 43.24 -1.01 9.45
CA ARG A 11 42.14 -0.64 10.35
C ARG A 11 40.94 -0.28 9.46
N ASN A 12 40.09 -1.28 9.18
CA ASN A 12 38.80 -1.10 8.53
C ASN A 12 37.97 -0.15 9.40
N ARG A 13 38.04 1.15 9.08
CA ARG A 13 37.07 2.15 9.54
C ARG A 13 35.78 1.83 8.79
N SER A 14 34.92 1.06 9.43
CA SER A 14 33.55 0.87 8.97
C SER A 14 32.93 2.26 8.71
N PRO A 15 32.33 2.53 7.53
CA PRO A 15 31.70 3.82 7.27
C PRO A 15 30.57 3.98 8.28
N ARG A 16 30.77 4.85 9.27
CA ARG A 16 29.70 5.26 10.19
C ARG A 16 28.57 5.82 9.33
N GLY A 17 27.39 5.24 9.50
CA GLY A 17 26.18 5.57 8.76
C GLY A 17 26.05 7.08 8.59
N ARG A 18 25.95 7.52 7.34
CA ARG A 18 25.76 8.92 7.00
C ARG A 18 24.48 9.38 7.69
N PRO A 19 24.49 10.48 8.47
CA PRO A 19 23.26 10.98 9.06
C PRO A 19 22.27 11.30 7.93
N PRO A 20 20.97 10.99 8.10
CA PRO A 20 19.97 11.32 7.09
C PRO A 20 20.00 12.82 6.81
N LYS A 21 19.87 13.20 5.53
CA LYS A 21 19.85 14.61 5.15
C LYS A 21 18.63 15.29 5.79
N PRO A 22 18.79 16.48 6.40
CA PRO A 22 17.66 17.26 6.89
C PRO A 22 16.72 17.59 5.72
N VAL A 23 15.45 17.24 5.86
CA VAL A 23 14.41 17.64 4.89
C VAL A 23 13.87 18.99 5.34
N ASP A 24 13.84 19.96 4.43
CA ASP A 24 13.22 21.26 4.68
C ASP A 24 11.70 21.14 4.51
N ILE A 25 10.98 21.16 5.63
CA ILE A 25 9.52 21.06 5.70
C ILE A 25 8.80 22.28 5.12
N TRP A 26 9.51 23.38 4.88
CA TRP A 26 8.95 24.61 4.31
C TRP A 26 9.12 24.71 2.80
N ARG A 27 9.78 23.72 2.18
CA ARG A 27 9.93 23.65 0.73
C ARG A 27 8.62 23.20 0.09
N THR A 28 8.23 23.85 -1.00
CA THR A 28 7.12 23.38 -1.83
C THR A 28 7.43 21.95 -2.28
N PRO A 29 6.54 20.97 -2.00
CA PRO A 29 6.75 19.60 -2.42
C PRO A 29 6.80 19.54 -3.95
N ASP A 30 7.56 18.57 -4.46
CA ASP A 30 7.54 18.26 -5.88
C ASP A 30 6.09 17.90 -6.31
N PRO A 31 5.72 18.17 -7.57
CA PRO A 31 4.39 17.84 -8.07
C PRO A 31 4.10 16.35 -7.89
N LEU A 32 2.89 16.04 -7.41
CA LEU A 32 2.42 14.68 -7.26
C LEU A 32 2.41 13.97 -8.62
N PRO A 33 2.65 12.65 -8.67
CA PRO A 33 2.43 11.87 -9.87
C PRO A 33 0.96 11.97 -10.30
N PRO A 34 0.66 11.76 -11.60
CA PRO A 34 -0.72 11.72 -12.06
C PRO A 34 -1.50 10.63 -11.31
N VAL A 35 -2.74 10.95 -10.93
CA VAL A 35 -3.61 10.01 -10.23
C VAL A 35 -4.18 9.01 -11.23
N GLU A 36 -4.02 7.72 -10.95
CA GLU A 36 -4.63 6.66 -11.75
C GLU A 36 -6.14 6.58 -11.46
N PRO A 37 -6.99 6.40 -12.49
CA PRO A 37 -8.43 6.23 -12.29
C PRO A 37 -8.77 5.01 -11.43
N ILE A 38 -9.76 5.16 -10.57
CA ILE A 38 -10.24 4.11 -9.66
C ILE A 38 -11.43 3.39 -10.30
N THR A 39 -11.39 2.06 -10.35
CA THR A 39 -12.52 1.21 -10.78
C THR A 39 -13.28 0.69 -9.57
N ILE A 40 -14.61 0.73 -9.63
CA ILE A 40 -15.45 0.08 -8.60
C ILE A 40 -15.55 -1.41 -8.95
N PRO A 41 -15.24 -2.33 -8.02
CA PRO A 41 -15.38 -3.76 -8.25
C PRO A 41 -16.86 -4.16 -8.37
N GLU A 42 -17.16 -5.11 -9.28
CA GLU A 42 -18.51 -5.64 -9.47
C GLU A 42 -19.06 -6.33 -8.22
N GLU A 43 -18.21 -7.11 -7.52
CA GLU A 43 -18.57 -7.78 -6.27
C GLU A 43 -17.55 -7.45 -5.16
N VAL A 44 -17.92 -6.51 -4.30
CA VAL A 44 -17.09 -6.05 -3.17
C VAL A 44 -16.73 -7.19 -2.20
N GLY A 45 -17.64 -8.15 -2.00
CA GLY A 45 -17.46 -9.28 -1.09
C GLY A 45 -16.67 -10.46 -1.66
N ALA A 46 -16.32 -10.45 -2.96
CA ALA A 46 -15.73 -11.61 -3.63
C ALA A 46 -14.41 -12.06 -2.97
N LEU A 47 -13.54 -11.10 -2.62
CA LEU A 47 -12.29 -11.39 -1.92
C LEU A 47 -12.52 -11.98 -0.52
N LEU A 48 -13.52 -11.48 0.21
CA LEU A 48 -13.86 -11.99 1.54
C LEU A 48 -14.36 -13.44 1.45
N ARG A 49 -15.26 -13.70 0.51
CA ARG A 49 -15.76 -15.06 0.26
C ARG A 49 -14.63 -16.00 -0.15
N SER A 50 -13.69 -15.53 -0.97
CA SER A 50 -12.53 -16.33 -1.40
C SER A 50 -11.58 -16.66 -0.25
N LEU A 51 -11.45 -15.77 0.75
CA LEU A 51 -10.62 -16.01 1.92
C LEU A 51 -11.27 -16.97 2.94
N GLY A 52 -12.57 -17.20 2.82
CA GLY A 52 -13.34 -18.04 3.73
C GLY A 52 -13.66 -17.34 5.05
N ASP A 53 -14.20 -18.11 6.00
CA ASP A 53 -14.61 -17.55 7.28
C ASP A 53 -13.39 -17.11 8.11
N PRO A 54 -13.45 -15.91 8.73
CA PRO A 54 -12.35 -15.42 9.55
C PRO A 54 -12.16 -16.33 10.78
N PRO A 55 -10.91 -16.63 11.19
CA PRO A 55 -10.65 -17.43 12.37
C PRO A 55 -10.94 -16.62 13.63
N THR A 56 -12.18 -16.69 14.14
CA THR A 56 -12.61 -15.95 15.33
C THR A 56 -12.93 -16.88 16.49
N ILE A 57 -12.52 -16.48 17.70
CA ILE A 57 -12.82 -17.21 18.93
C ILE A 57 -14.26 -16.87 19.32
N GLY A 58 -15.20 -17.80 19.13
CA GLY A 58 -16.54 -17.73 19.73
C GLY A 58 -17.74 -17.48 18.80
N GLY A 59 -17.60 -17.58 17.48
CA GLY A 59 -18.77 -17.52 16.58
C GLY A 59 -18.45 -17.02 15.18
N ASN A 60 -18.13 -17.96 14.31
CA ASN A 60 -17.56 -17.79 12.98
C ASN A 60 -18.51 -17.00 12.05
N VAL A 61 -19.80 -17.33 12.12
CA VAL A 61 -20.83 -16.84 11.18
C VAL A 61 -21.15 -15.36 11.41
N VAL A 62 -21.32 -14.95 12.66
CA VAL A 62 -21.71 -13.56 12.99
C VAL A 62 -20.59 -12.58 12.63
N THR A 63 -19.32 -12.96 12.87
CA THR A 63 -18.19 -12.10 12.53
C THR A 63 -18.02 -11.91 11.02
N GLY A 64 -18.20 -12.97 10.22
CA GLY A 64 -18.15 -12.87 8.76
C GLY A 64 -19.16 -11.88 8.20
N HIS A 65 -20.41 -11.89 8.71
CA HIS A 65 -21.45 -10.95 8.28
C HIS A 65 -21.11 -9.49 8.58
N TYR A 66 -20.62 -9.19 9.78
CA TYR A 66 -20.21 -7.82 10.11
C TYR A 66 -19.03 -7.35 9.25
N PHE A 67 -18.10 -8.25 8.95
CA PHE A 67 -16.97 -7.91 8.09
C PHE A 67 -17.44 -7.55 6.67
N SER A 68 -18.35 -8.34 6.09
CA SER A 68 -18.96 -8.02 4.78
C SER A 68 -19.64 -6.65 4.80
N ALA A 69 -20.48 -6.38 5.80
CA ALA A 69 -21.21 -5.12 5.91
C ALA A 69 -20.29 -3.90 6.03
N ILE A 70 -19.19 -4.01 6.78
CA ILE A 70 -18.20 -2.94 6.91
C ILE A 70 -17.48 -2.70 5.58
N VAL A 71 -17.07 -3.76 4.89
CA VAL A 71 -16.34 -3.65 3.61
C VAL A 71 -17.26 -3.08 2.52
N GLU A 72 -18.52 -3.51 2.45
CA GLU A 72 -19.53 -2.94 1.55
C GLU A 72 -19.71 -1.43 1.80
N ARG A 73 -19.85 -1.03 3.06
CA ARG A 73 -19.99 0.39 3.40
C ARG A 73 -18.73 1.19 3.08
N ALA A 74 -17.55 0.64 3.36
CA ALA A 74 -16.28 1.29 3.04
C ALA A 74 -16.10 1.48 1.53
N ALA A 75 -16.47 0.47 0.73
CA ALA A 75 -16.44 0.56 -0.73
C ALA A 75 -17.37 1.65 -1.26
N ALA A 76 -18.60 1.76 -0.72
CA ALA A 76 -19.53 2.82 -1.09
C ALA A 76 -18.98 4.24 -0.79
N VAL A 77 -18.31 4.41 0.36
CA VAL A 77 -17.66 5.68 0.73
C VAL A 77 -16.48 5.98 -0.19
N ALA A 78 -15.66 4.98 -0.50
CA ALA A 78 -14.54 5.13 -1.42
C ALA A 78 -15.01 5.51 -2.84
N ALA A 79 -16.10 4.90 -3.32
CA ALA A 79 -16.72 5.26 -4.59
C ALA A 79 -17.22 6.72 -4.59
N ALA A 80 -17.94 7.14 -3.54
CA ALA A 80 -18.39 8.51 -3.41
C ALA A 80 -17.22 9.52 -3.38
N LEU A 81 -16.13 9.16 -2.70
CA LEU A 81 -14.91 9.97 -2.67
C LEU A 81 -14.27 10.06 -4.07
N ALA A 82 -14.15 8.94 -4.77
CA ALA A 82 -13.60 8.89 -6.13
C ALA A 82 -14.41 9.76 -7.11
N VAL A 83 -15.74 9.73 -7.02
CA VAL A 83 -16.63 10.61 -7.77
C VAL A 83 -16.37 12.08 -7.41
N SER A 84 -16.30 12.41 -6.12
CA SER A 84 -16.08 13.81 -5.68
C SER A 84 -14.72 14.37 -6.11
N ALA A 85 -13.71 13.51 -6.20
CA ALA A 85 -12.37 13.85 -6.65
C ALA A 85 -12.22 13.82 -8.19
N GLY A 86 -13.23 13.36 -8.93
CA GLY A 86 -13.19 13.24 -10.38
C GLY A 86 -12.17 12.20 -10.89
N VAL A 87 -11.89 11.18 -10.08
CA VAL A 87 -10.88 10.14 -10.39
C VAL A 87 -11.51 8.76 -10.61
N LEU A 88 -12.84 8.68 -10.77
CA LEU A 88 -13.50 7.44 -11.11
C LEU A 88 -13.22 7.09 -12.58
N ALA A 89 -12.87 5.84 -12.85
CA ALA A 89 -12.72 5.35 -14.21
C ALA A 89 -14.07 5.41 -14.95
N GLU A 90 -14.06 5.87 -16.20
CA GLU A 90 -15.24 5.81 -17.07
C GLU A 90 -15.58 4.35 -17.34
N SER A 91 -16.80 3.92 -17.02
CA SER A 91 -17.27 2.58 -17.35
C SER A 91 -17.29 2.43 -18.87
N SER A 92 -16.62 1.40 -19.40
CA SER A 92 -16.52 1.12 -20.84
C SER A 92 -17.84 0.66 -21.50
N ASP A 93 -18.99 1.06 -20.97
CA ASP A 93 -20.32 0.63 -21.41
C ASP A 93 -20.93 1.49 -22.54
N ASP A 94 -20.17 2.42 -23.13
CA ASP A 94 -20.66 3.31 -24.21
C ASP A 94 -20.35 2.81 -25.64
N THR A 95 -20.15 1.51 -25.85
CA THR A 95 -20.11 0.92 -27.20
C THR A 95 -20.76 -0.46 -27.25
N ALA A 96 -22.04 -0.51 -27.62
CA ALA A 96 -22.72 -1.68 -28.17
C ALA A 96 -23.64 -1.26 -29.32
#